data_AF-Q98G81-F1
#
_entry.id   AF-Q98G81-F1
#
_cell.length_a   1.000
_cell.length_b   1.000
_cell.length_c   1.000
_cell.angle_alpha   90.00
_cell.angle_beta   90.00
_cell.angle_gamma   90.00
#
_symmetry.space_group_name_H-M   'P 1'
#
loop_
_entity.id
_entity.type
_entity.pdbx_description
1 polymer ?
#
loop_
_entity_poly.entity_id
_entity_poly.type
_entity_poly.pdbx_seq_one_letter_code
_entity_poly.pdbx_strand_id
1 'polypeptide(L)'
;MEKALMAPAVSTARKQETIALAMGEAQKQALAQLKAMAEKVRENADYVGDKFAEEARKIHFGETDPRGIYGEATLEEAKGLAEDGVDFMPIPVFPDDRN
;
A
#
# COMPACT_ATOMS: atom_id res chain seq x y z
N MET A 1 28.88 -52.12 1.25
CA MET A 1 28.02 -50.99 1.70
C MET A 1 28.91 -50.17 2.62
N GLU A 2 29.13 -48.88 2.43
CA GLU A 2 28.13 -47.85 2.63
C GLU A 2 28.51 -46.54 1.91
N LYS A 3 27.52 -46.07 1.16
CA LYS A 3 27.09 -44.68 0.91
C LYS A 3 28.15 -43.58 0.90
N ALA A 4 28.34 -43.11 -0.33
CA ALA A 4 28.94 -41.85 -0.72
C ALA A 4 28.51 -40.65 0.15
N LEU A 5 29.48 -39.75 0.30
CA LEU A 5 29.38 -38.35 0.68
C LEU A 5 27.97 -37.77 0.46
N MET A 6 27.19 -37.66 1.54
CA MET A 6 26.06 -36.73 1.57
C MET A 6 26.63 -35.32 1.75
N ALA A 7 26.50 -34.54 0.69
CA ALA A 7 27.06 -33.21 0.55
C ALA A 7 26.46 -32.21 1.57
N PRO A 8 27.28 -31.32 2.18
CA PRO A 8 26.78 -30.18 2.95
C PRO A 8 25.98 -29.18 2.10
N ALA A 9 26.10 -29.24 0.77
CA ALA A 9 25.40 -28.36 -0.17
C ALA A 9 23.87 -28.58 -0.21
N VAL A 10 23.37 -29.78 0.09
CA VAL A 10 21.92 -30.08 0.09
C VAL A 10 21.23 -29.48 1.31
N SER A 11 21.93 -29.47 2.46
CA SER A 11 21.44 -28.89 3.71
C SER A 11 21.39 -27.36 3.67
N THR A 12 22.34 -26.72 2.97
CA THR A 12 22.35 -25.25 2.79
C THR A 12 21.27 -24.79 1.81
N ALA A 13 21.05 -25.52 0.72
CA ALA A 13 20.01 -25.19 -0.27
C ALA A 13 18.60 -25.24 0.35
N ARG A 14 18.26 -26.32 1.07
CA ARG A 14 16.97 -26.45 1.76
C ARG A 14 16.76 -25.34 2.80
N LYS A 15 17.80 -24.97 3.55
CA LYS A 15 17.73 -23.86 4.52
C LYS A 15 17.48 -22.53 3.82
N GLN A 16 18.11 -22.29 2.68
CA GLN A 16 17.93 -21.07 1.88
C GLN A 16 16.51 -20.99 1.27
N GLU A 17 15.96 -22.10 0.77
CA GLU A 17 14.57 -22.19 0.30
C GLU A 17 13.58 -21.92 1.44
N THR A 18 13.82 -22.45 2.64
CA THR A 18 12.93 -22.24 3.80
C THR A 18 12.94 -20.78 4.24
N ILE A 19 14.11 -20.12 4.23
CA ILE A 19 14.23 -18.69 4.54
C ILE A 19 13.54 -17.83 3.47
N ALA A 20 13.72 -18.16 2.18
CA ALA A 20 13.05 -17.45 1.09
C ALA A 20 11.52 -17.58 1.17
N LEU A 21 11.02 -18.76 1.53
CA LEU A 21 9.59 -19.00 1.74
C LEU A 21 9.04 -18.17 2.90
N ALA A 22 9.74 -18.16 4.04
CA ALA A 22 9.36 -17.39 5.22
C ALA A 22 9.38 -15.86 4.95
N MET A 23 10.35 -15.36 4.18
CA MET A 23 10.37 -13.96 3.75
C MET A 23 9.18 -13.64 2.83
N GLY A 24 8.83 -14.54 1.91
CA GLY A 24 7.66 -14.40 1.05
C GLY A 24 6.34 -14.41 1.82
N GLU A 25 6.23 -15.21 2.88
CA GLU A 25 5.06 -15.23 3.77
C GLU A 25 4.93 -13.91 4.56
N ALA A 26 6.04 -13.40 5.11
CA ALA A 26 6.05 -12.11 5.80
C ALA A 26 5.66 -10.95 4.88
N GLN A 27 6.13 -10.94 3.63
CA GLN A 27 5.75 -9.95 2.63
C GLN A 27 4.25 -10.00 2.29
N LYS A 28 3.68 -11.20 2.14
CA LYS A 28 2.24 -11.38 1.91
C LYS A 28 1.40 -10.89 3.07
N GLN A 29 1.83 -11.17 4.31
CA GLN A 29 1.15 -10.69 5.52
C GLN A 29 1.18 -9.16 5.60
N ALA A 30 2.34 -8.53 5.35
CA ALA A 30 2.46 -7.08 5.33
C ALA A 30 1.56 -6.44 4.26
N LEU A 31 1.50 -7.01 3.05
CA LEU A 31 0.62 -6.54 1.98
C LEU A 31 -0.86 -6.67 2.35
N ALA A 32 -1.24 -7.79 2.98
CA ALA A 32 -2.61 -8.00 3.45
C ALA A 32 -3.00 -6.99 4.54
N GLN A 33 -2.08 -6.65 5.45
CA GLN A 33 -2.31 -5.60 6.45
C GLN A 33 -2.47 -4.22 5.80
N LEU A 34 -1.62 -3.87 4.83
CA LEU A 34 -1.75 -2.62 4.08
C LEU A 34 -3.07 -2.54 3.32
N LYS A 35 -3.52 -3.65 2.71
CA LYS A 35 -4.83 -3.72 2.03
C LYS A 35 -5.96 -3.47 3.02
N ALA A 36 -5.98 -4.15 4.15
CA ALA A 36 -7.01 -3.97 5.18
C ALA A 36 -7.03 -2.53 5.75
N MET A 37 -5.87 -1.88 5.86
CA MET A 37 -5.80 -0.47 6.26
C MET A 37 -6.36 0.45 5.18
N ALA A 38 -6.00 0.23 3.90
CA ALA A 38 -6.52 0.98 2.78
C ALA A 38 -8.05 0.83 2.66
N GLU A 39 -8.58 -0.38 2.82
CA GLU A 39 -10.01 -0.66 2.82
C GLU A 39 -10.73 0.11 3.95
N LYS A 40 -10.22 0.06 5.17
CA LYS A 40 -10.80 0.83 6.29
C LYS A 40 -10.82 2.34 6.03
N VAL A 41 -9.77 2.88 5.42
CA VAL A 41 -9.74 4.31 5.05
C VAL A 41 -10.85 4.59 4.04
N ARG A 42 -11.00 3.76 3.01
CA ARG A 42 -12.06 3.90 1.99
C ARG A 42 -13.46 3.75 2.58
N GLU A 43 -13.65 2.89 3.57
CA GLU A 43 -14.96 2.72 4.24
C GLU A 43 -15.36 3.92 5.12
N ASN A 44 -14.38 4.65 5.67
CA ASN A 44 -14.63 5.79 6.57
C ASN A 44 -14.47 7.14 5.86
N ALA A 45 -14.12 7.15 4.58
CA ALA A 45 -13.89 8.35 3.79
C ALA A 45 -14.85 8.43 2.60
N ASP A 46 -15.20 9.65 2.21
CA ASP A 46 -16.03 9.89 1.03
C ASP A 46 -15.18 9.80 -0.25
N TYR A 47 -15.63 9.01 -1.23
CA TYR A 47 -15.02 8.96 -2.55
C TYR A 47 -15.44 10.18 -3.37
N VAL A 48 -14.46 11.02 -3.73
CA VAL A 48 -14.70 12.26 -4.50
C VAL A 48 -14.20 12.19 -5.94
N GLY A 49 -13.64 11.04 -6.37
CA GLY A 49 -13.15 10.86 -7.74
C GLY A 49 -12.02 11.82 -8.10
N ASP A 50 -12.06 12.38 -9.32
CA ASP A 50 -11.10 13.36 -9.85
C ASP A 50 -11.07 14.69 -9.12
N LYS A 51 -12.05 14.97 -8.25
CA LYS A 51 -12.15 16.23 -7.50
C LYS A 51 -11.37 16.23 -6.19
N PHE A 52 -10.55 15.21 -5.96
CA PHE A 52 -9.78 15.07 -4.72
C PHE A 52 -8.95 16.31 -4.41
N ALA A 53 -8.25 16.86 -5.40
CA ALA A 53 -7.39 18.01 -5.19
C ALA A 53 -8.17 19.27 -4.79
N GLU A 54 -9.34 19.48 -5.37
CA GLU A 54 -10.17 20.64 -5.07
C GLU A 54 -10.82 20.52 -3.68
N GLU A 55 -11.35 19.35 -3.34
CA GLU A 55 -11.98 19.10 -2.03
C GLU A 55 -10.94 19.10 -0.90
N ALA A 56 -9.74 18.57 -1.14
CA ALA A 56 -8.67 18.56 -0.13
C ALA A 56 -8.21 19.98 0.22
N ARG A 57 -8.13 20.87 -0.78
CA ARG A 57 -7.86 22.31 -0.56
C ARG A 57 -8.97 22.97 0.24
N LYS A 58 -10.24 22.77 -0.12
CA LYS A 58 -11.38 23.34 0.62
C LYS A 58 -11.38 22.95 2.09
N ILE A 59 -11.09 21.67 2.39
CA ILE A 59 -10.98 21.19 3.77
C ILE A 59 -9.79 21.85 4.47
N HIS A 60 -8.64 21.96 3.81
CA HIS A 60 -7.44 22.58 4.38
C HIS A 60 -7.63 24.08 4.69
N PHE A 61 -8.30 24.82 3.81
CA PHE A 61 -8.61 26.25 4.00
C PHE A 61 -9.86 26.51 4.85
N GLY A 62 -10.58 25.46 5.28
CA GLY A 62 -11.76 25.58 6.13
C GLY A 62 -13.02 26.07 5.41
N GLU A 63 -13.10 25.91 4.09
CA GLU A 63 -14.30 26.21 3.30
C GLU A 63 -15.40 25.15 3.49
N THR A 64 -15.01 23.93 3.87
CA THR A 64 -15.90 22.79 4.11
C THR A 64 -15.60 22.09 5.44
N ASP A 65 -16.55 21.30 5.94
CA ASP A 65 -16.39 20.55 7.19
C ASP A 65 -15.28 19.48 7.07
N PRO A 66 -14.41 19.30 8.08
CA PRO A 66 -13.33 18.34 8.03
C PRO A 66 -13.85 16.90 8.03
N ARG A 67 -13.75 16.25 6.87
CA ARG A 67 -14.13 14.85 6.66
C ARG A 67 -13.01 14.10 5.94
N GLY A 68 -12.94 12.79 6.17
CA GLY A 68 -12.05 11.92 5.38
C GLY A 68 -12.53 11.89 3.94
N ILE A 69 -11.67 12.25 3.00
CA ILE A 69 -11.93 12.11 1.56
C ILE A 69 -10.87 11.25 0.91
N TYR A 70 -11.24 10.50 -0.11
CA TYR A 70 -10.30 9.81 -0.97
C TYR A 70 -10.73 9.93 -2.42
N GLY A 71 -9.77 9.87 -3.33
CA GLY A 71 -10.05 10.03 -4.74
C GLY A 71 -8.81 9.88 -5.59
N GLU A 72 -8.93 10.41 -6.80
CA GLU A 72 -7.90 10.37 -7.83
C GLU A 72 -7.35 11.78 -8.01
N ALA A 73 -6.03 11.86 -8.14
CA ALA A 73 -5.34 13.09 -8.47
C ALA A 73 -4.19 12.77 -9.42
N THR A 74 -3.98 13.65 -10.39
CA THR A 74 -2.79 13.60 -11.23
C THR A 74 -1.53 13.92 -10.42
N LEU A 75 -0.36 13.56 -10.96
CA LEU A 75 0.91 13.90 -10.32
C LEU A 75 1.12 15.42 -10.17
N GLU A 76 0.57 16.21 -11.10
CA GLU A 76 0.65 17.67 -11.05
C GLU A 76 -0.23 18.23 -9.93
N GLU A 77 -1.45 17.72 -9.79
CA GLU A 77 -2.34 18.09 -8.70
C GLU A 77 -1.80 17.69 -7.34
N ALA A 78 -1.26 16.47 -7.20
CA ALA A 78 -0.65 16.01 -5.97
C ALA A 78 0.55 16.87 -5.54
N LYS A 79 1.34 17.36 -6.51
CA LYS A 79 2.41 18.34 -6.23
C LYS A 79 1.83 19.66 -5.75
N GLY A 80 0.82 20.18 -6.43
CA GLY A 80 0.14 21.41 -6.02
C GLY A 80 -0.40 21.32 -4.58
N LEU A 81 -1.03 20.20 -4.23
CA LEU A 81 -1.47 19.93 -2.86
C LEU A 81 -0.33 19.96 -1.84
N ALA A 82 0.82 19.35 -2.17
CA ALA A 82 1.98 19.37 -1.30
C ALA A 82 2.58 20.78 -1.15
N GLU A 83 2.57 21.58 -2.21
CA GLU A 83 3.02 22.99 -2.19
C GLU A 83 2.07 23.89 -1.37
N ASP A 84 0.77 23.62 -1.44
CA ASP A 84 -0.26 24.29 -0.63
C ASP A 84 -0.22 23.87 0.85
N GLY A 85 0.56 22.85 1.22
CA GLY A 85 0.65 22.33 2.58
C GLY A 85 -0.48 21.40 2.98
N VAL A 86 -1.20 20.83 2.01
CA VAL A 86 -2.27 19.86 2.25
C VAL A 86 -1.66 18.50 2.61
N ASP A 87 -2.01 17.96 3.78
CA ASP A 87 -1.63 16.60 4.18
C ASP A 87 -2.45 15.56 3.40
N PHE A 88 -1.77 14.74 2.61
CA PHE A 88 -2.36 13.61 1.91
C PHE A 88 -1.43 12.40 1.92
N MET A 89 -2.01 11.20 1.75
CA MET A 89 -1.25 9.96 1.63
C MET A 89 -1.68 9.20 0.37
N PRO A 90 -0.73 8.74 -0.46
CA PRO A 90 -1.05 7.90 -1.61
C PRO A 90 -1.55 6.53 -1.13
N ILE A 91 -2.74 6.14 -1.59
CA ILE A 91 -3.29 4.82 -1.33
C ILE A 91 -2.81 3.86 -2.42
N PRO A 92 -2.17 2.72 -2.08
CA PRO A 92 -1.77 1.74 -3.07
C PRO A 92 -3.00 1.17 -3.79
N VAL A 93 -2.91 1.10 -5.12
CA VAL A 93 -3.91 0.44 -5.97
C VAL A 93 -3.56 -1.03 -6.05
N PHE A 94 -4.44 -1.92 -5.59
CA PHE A 94 -4.23 -3.36 -5.68
C PHE A 94 -4.78 -3.89 -7.02
N PRO A 95 -4.20 -4.96 -7.58
CA PRO A 95 -4.68 -5.54 -8.84
C PRO A 95 -6.17 -5.94 -8.82
N ASP A 96 -6.67 -6.27 -7.63
CA ASP A 96 -8.05 -6.66 -7.33
C ASP A 96 -9.05 -5.49 -7.39
N ASP A 97 -8.56 -4.24 -7.31
CA ASP A 97 -9.39 -3.02 -7.44
C ASP A 97 -9.80 -2.73 -8.90
N ARG A 98 -9.28 -3.48 -9.90
CA ARG A 98 -9.54 -3.27 -11.35
C ARG A 98 -10.46 -4.33 -11.97
N ASN A 99 -11.46 -4.81 -11.23
CA ASN A 99 -12.40 -5.83 -11.72
C ASN A 99 -13.33 -5.29 -12.82
#